data_AF-A0A2N5TJ77-F1
#
_entry.id   AF-A0A2N5TJ77-F1
#
_cell.length_a   1.000
_cell.length_b   1.000
_cell.length_c   1.000
_cell.angle_alpha   90.00
_cell.angle_beta   90.00
_cell.angle_gamma   90.00
#
_symmetry.space_group_name_H-M   'P 1'
#
loop_
_entity.id
_entity.type
_entity.pdbx_description
1 polymer ?
#
loop_
_entity_poly.entity_id
_entity_poly.type
_entity_poly.pdbx_seq_one_letter_code
_entity_poly.pdbx_strand_id
1 'polypeptide(L)'
;MFHGTWGYIHSVPPSIITALDPAELTTKALNDALHAASKLTIRPMMFAPTLESSIHFEATLKSQIMDAVLTYVATPTDHLFPLRRTSPAVNPLEPELPNIAMLRLMLASDNSAAGVGEVFTGIIQQSGLTNEEFHSRLQIVEGDLGSCNLFESLRNQRTPARHAHTSMDNILPIPGAAHTLWNLAQAIYLAYWGDEKHSRDTGAWRSLHALGIAVNKPVTKKDFNLMLSHIERIHNATIIYCVLIVLDEGHEAIEPKLRQMTSQKICKLVDDTYTKFCSGAARRSKECHEGRRPGTADVHVAAVGCYGPGNSTSPTLLKTLAKVDPSFGGGIAPLTCKSGNEYTVD
;
A
#
# COMPACT_ATOMS: atom_id res chain seq x y z
N MET A 1 18.26 -24.00 10.16
CA MET A 1 17.03 -23.26 9.80
C MET A 1 16.10 -23.39 11.00
N PHE A 2 15.73 -22.29 11.66
CA PHE A 2 14.79 -22.36 12.78
C PHE A 2 13.41 -22.71 12.20
N HIS A 3 12.89 -23.87 12.56
CA HIS A 3 11.55 -24.32 12.17
C HIS A 3 10.62 -23.95 13.32
N GLY A 4 9.90 -22.85 13.19
CA GLY A 4 8.92 -22.45 14.19
C GLY A 4 8.25 -21.13 13.85
N THR A 5 7.00 -21.01 14.28
CA THR A 5 6.19 -19.81 14.13
C THR A 5 6.32 -18.94 15.39
N TRP A 6 6.60 -17.66 15.19
CA TRP A 6 6.50 -16.64 16.23
C TRP A 6 5.25 -15.80 15.97
N GLY A 7 4.76 -15.14 17.02
CA GLY A 7 3.60 -14.27 16.92
C GLY A 7 3.54 -13.34 18.11
N TYR A 8 2.56 -12.44 18.10
CA TYR A 8 2.33 -11.50 19.17
C TYR A 8 0.84 -11.21 19.29
N ILE A 9 0.41 -10.81 20.48
CA ILE A 9 -0.95 -10.37 20.76
C ILE A 9 -0.91 -8.84 20.83
N HIS A 10 -1.68 -8.19 19.98
CA HIS A 10 -1.89 -6.76 20.02
C HIS A 10 -3.13 -6.46 20.87
N SER A 11 -2.94 -5.78 22.01
CA SER A 11 -4.06 -5.34 22.83
C SER A 11 -4.71 -4.11 22.22
N VAL A 12 -6.04 -4.09 22.15
CA VAL A 12 -6.78 -2.94 21.61
C VAL A 12 -6.51 -1.72 22.49
N PRO A 13 -6.17 -0.55 21.92
CA PRO A 13 -5.99 0.68 22.68
C PRO A 13 -7.23 1.03 23.52
N PRO A 14 -7.08 1.48 24.79
CA PRO A 14 -8.23 1.88 25.62
C PRO A 14 -9.11 2.96 24.98
N SER A 15 -8.51 3.87 24.22
CA SER A 15 -9.20 4.91 23.45
C SER A 15 -10.21 4.32 22.45
N ILE A 16 -9.88 3.18 21.84
CA ILE A 16 -10.75 2.48 20.90
C ILE A 16 -11.77 1.61 21.64
N ILE A 17 -11.35 0.88 22.69
CA ILE A 17 -12.23 -0.05 23.44
C ILE A 17 -13.51 0.66 23.92
N THR A 18 -13.38 1.88 24.42
CA THR A 18 -14.54 2.64 24.94
C THR A 18 -15.56 3.04 23.88
N ALA A 19 -15.18 3.05 22.61
CA ALA A 19 -16.05 3.36 21.47
C ALA A 19 -16.71 2.12 20.85
N LEU A 20 -16.31 0.91 21.26
CA LEU A 20 -16.85 -0.34 20.72
C LEU A 20 -18.08 -0.80 21.52
N ASP A 21 -19.05 -1.40 20.82
CA ASP A 21 -20.19 -2.06 21.45
C ASP A 21 -19.85 -3.53 21.75
N PRO A 22 -19.75 -3.96 23.03
CA PRO A 22 -19.46 -5.33 23.38
C PRO A 22 -20.48 -6.35 22.86
N ALA A 23 -21.73 -5.94 22.60
CA ALA A 23 -22.76 -6.83 22.06
C ALA A 23 -22.46 -7.27 20.61
N GLU A 24 -21.75 -6.41 19.85
CA GLU A 24 -21.33 -6.66 18.47
C GLU A 24 -20.00 -7.43 18.39
N LEU A 25 -19.28 -7.61 19.51
CA LEU A 25 -18.00 -8.31 19.59
C LEU A 25 -18.16 -9.78 20.00
N THR A 26 -19.17 -10.46 19.46
CA THR A 26 -19.49 -11.85 19.81
C THR A 26 -19.47 -12.78 18.61
N THR A 27 -19.26 -14.08 18.86
CA THR A 27 -19.34 -15.11 17.80
C THR A 27 -20.73 -15.18 17.17
N LYS A 28 -21.78 -14.90 17.96
CA LYS A 28 -23.16 -14.82 17.47
C LYS A 28 -23.32 -13.64 16.50
N ALA A 29 -22.90 -12.44 16.88
CA ALA A 29 -22.98 -11.25 16.02
C ALA A 29 -22.22 -11.47 14.72
N LEU A 30 -21.01 -12.07 14.78
CA LEU A 30 -20.25 -12.45 13.58
C LEU A 30 -21.04 -13.40 12.67
N ASN A 31 -21.60 -14.48 13.21
CA ASN A 31 -22.36 -15.45 12.43
C ASN A 31 -23.63 -14.84 11.80
N ASP A 32 -24.35 -14.00 12.55
CA ASP A 32 -25.51 -13.27 12.07
C ASP A 32 -25.12 -12.34 10.90
N ALA A 33 -23.99 -11.62 11.03
CA ALA A 33 -23.44 -10.76 9.98
C ALA A 33 -23.00 -11.55 8.74
N LEU A 34 -22.29 -12.69 8.90
CA LEU A 34 -21.88 -13.56 7.80
C LEU A 34 -23.09 -14.16 7.06
N HIS A 35 -24.12 -14.55 7.79
CA HIS A 35 -25.36 -15.06 7.21
C HIS A 35 -26.16 -13.97 6.49
N ALA A 36 -26.16 -12.73 6.98
CA ALA A 36 -26.72 -11.60 6.25
C ALA A 36 -25.91 -11.31 4.97
N ALA A 37 -24.58 -11.33 5.06
CA ALA A 37 -23.67 -11.10 3.93
C ALA A 37 -23.81 -12.17 2.84
N SER A 38 -24.03 -13.44 3.19
CA SER A 38 -24.22 -14.53 2.21
C SER A 38 -25.49 -14.38 1.36
N LYS A 39 -26.46 -13.58 1.83
CA LYS A 39 -27.69 -13.24 1.11
C LYS A 39 -27.58 -11.95 0.32
N LEU A 40 -26.49 -11.21 0.48
CA LEU A 40 -26.30 -9.93 -0.19
C LEU A 40 -26.07 -10.16 -1.69
N THR A 41 -26.92 -9.56 -2.52
CA THR A 41 -26.65 -9.53 -3.96
C THR A 41 -25.54 -8.52 -4.24
N ILE A 42 -24.36 -9.02 -4.57
CA ILE A 42 -23.21 -8.19 -4.93
C ILE A 42 -23.52 -7.41 -6.21
N ARG A 43 -23.42 -6.09 -6.15
CA ARG A 43 -23.58 -5.19 -7.30
C ARG A 43 -22.28 -4.44 -7.57
N PRO A 44 -21.89 -4.20 -8.83
CA PRO A 44 -20.67 -3.45 -9.15
C PRO A 44 -20.57 -2.09 -8.44
N MET A 45 -21.70 -1.40 -8.25
CA MET A 45 -21.74 -0.11 -7.54
C MET A 45 -21.31 -0.17 -6.07
N MET A 46 -21.35 -1.35 -5.43
CA MET A 46 -20.86 -1.52 -4.05
C MET A 46 -19.34 -1.33 -3.95
N PHE A 47 -18.63 -1.48 -5.08
CA PHE A 47 -17.18 -1.29 -5.18
C PHE A 47 -16.81 -0.04 -6.00
N ALA A 48 -17.81 0.70 -6.49
CA ALA A 48 -17.56 1.95 -7.20
C ALA A 48 -17.17 3.04 -6.19
N PRO A 49 -16.21 3.92 -6.52
CA PRO A 49 -15.87 5.02 -5.64
C PRO A 49 -17.09 5.94 -5.46
N THR A 50 -17.31 6.37 -4.22
CA THR A 50 -18.29 7.41 -3.92
C THR A 50 -17.79 8.76 -4.43
N LEU A 51 -18.68 9.76 -4.49
CA LEU A 51 -18.28 11.14 -4.80
C LEU A 51 -17.25 11.65 -3.78
N GLU A 52 -17.49 11.42 -2.50
CA GLU A 52 -16.58 11.79 -1.41
C GLU A 52 -15.20 11.12 -1.56
N SER A 53 -15.17 9.80 -1.83
CA SER A 53 -13.93 9.07 -2.08
C SER A 53 -13.18 9.60 -3.31
N SER A 54 -13.91 9.99 -4.35
CA SER A 54 -13.31 10.58 -5.56
C SER A 54 -12.68 11.95 -5.29
N ILE A 55 -13.36 12.81 -4.53
CA ILE A 55 -12.84 14.12 -4.11
C ILE A 55 -11.60 13.95 -3.21
N HIS A 56 -11.66 13.02 -2.27
CA HIS A 56 -10.53 12.70 -1.40
C HIS A 56 -9.32 12.19 -2.19
N PHE A 57 -9.56 11.29 -3.15
CA PHE A 57 -8.51 10.74 -4.01
C PHE A 57 -7.89 11.81 -4.92
N GLU A 58 -8.69 12.71 -5.48
CA GLU A 58 -8.20 13.88 -6.22
C GLU A 58 -7.30 14.75 -5.36
N ALA A 59 -7.74 15.10 -4.15
CA ALA A 59 -6.95 15.89 -3.21
C ALA A 59 -5.63 15.19 -2.83
N THR A 60 -5.64 13.87 -2.68
CA THR A 60 -4.45 13.04 -2.41
C THR A 60 -3.45 13.07 -3.56
N LEU A 61 -3.90 13.03 -4.82
CA LEU A 61 -3.00 13.12 -5.97
C LEU A 61 -2.46 14.54 -6.13
N LYS A 62 -3.32 15.56 -5.94
CA LYS A 62 -2.89 16.96 -6.02
C LYS A 62 -1.86 17.33 -4.95
N SER A 63 -1.97 16.79 -3.73
CA SER A 63 -0.96 17.02 -2.68
C SER A 63 0.39 16.38 -3.03
N GLN A 64 0.40 15.19 -3.64
CA GLN A 64 1.62 14.55 -4.12
C GLN A 64 2.28 15.34 -5.26
N ILE A 65 1.47 15.84 -6.22
CA ILE A 65 1.96 16.73 -7.29
C ILE A 65 2.49 18.04 -6.68
N MET A 66 1.78 18.64 -5.73
CA MET A 66 2.20 19.85 -5.04
C MET A 66 3.54 19.66 -4.32
N ASP A 67 3.72 18.54 -3.62
CA ASP A 67 4.97 18.23 -2.94
C ASP A 67 6.14 18.10 -3.92
N ALA A 68 5.95 17.41 -5.05
CA ALA A 68 6.95 17.32 -6.11
C ALA A 68 7.28 18.69 -6.74
N VAL A 69 6.27 19.52 -7.03
CA VAL A 69 6.47 20.87 -7.58
C VAL A 69 7.31 21.71 -6.63
N LEU A 70 6.97 21.70 -5.34
CA LEU A 70 7.64 22.54 -4.35
C LEU A 70 9.02 22.02 -3.93
N THR A 71 9.30 20.75 -4.21
CA THR A 71 10.60 20.14 -3.91
C THR A 71 11.56 20.30 -5.09
N TYR A 72 11.09 20.17 -6.34
CA TYR A 72 11.98 20.05 -7.51
C TYR A 72 11.78 21.08 -8.61
N VAL A 73 10.68 21.85 -8.61
CA VAL A 73 10.32 22.71 -9.75
C VAL A 73 10.28 24.19 -9.37
N ALA A 74 9.58 24.56 -8.29
CA ALA A 74 9.27 25.95 -8.00
C ALA A 74 9.26 26.29 -6.51
N THR A 75 9.67 27.53 -6.21
CA THR A 75 9.54 28.20 -4.92
C THR A 75 8.47 29.29 -5.03
N PRO A 76 7.54 29.38 -4.07
CA PRO A 76 6.52 30.42 -4.06
C PRO A 76 7.11 31.81 -3.80
N THR A 77 6.69 32.81 -4.58
CA THR A 77 7.04 34.23 -4.36
C THR A 77 6.09 34.96 -3.42
N ASP A 78 4.96 34.34 -3.10
CA ASP A 78 3.90 34.87 -2.22
C ASP A 78 3.16 33.72 -1.51
N HIS A 79 2.28 34.07 -0.57
CA HIS A 79 1.48 33.13 0.23
C HIS A 79 -0.03 33.37 0.09
N LEU A 80 -0.49 33.85 -1.07
CA LEU A 80 -1.89 34.20 -1.28
C LEU A 80 -2.81 32.98 -1.42
N PHE A 81 -2.28 31.84 -1.88
CA PHE A 81 -3.01 30.58 -2.04
C PHE A 81 -2.38 29.46 -1.20
N PRO A 82 -3.19 28.56 -0.61
CA PRO A 82 -2.68 27.47 0.22
C PRO A 82 -2.02 26.39 -0.63
N LEU A 83 -0.77 26.06 -0.31
CA LEU A 83 0.04 25.06 -1.03
C LEU A 83 0.14 23.76 -0.21
N ARG A 84 -0.91 22.93 -0.27
CA ARG A 84 -1.03 21.71 0.55
C ARG A 84 -0.14 20.57 0.02
N ARG A 85 0.92 20.24 0.75
CA ARG A 85 1.82 19.12 0.44
C ARG A 85 1.35 17.78 0.99
N THR A 86 0.59 17.80 2.07
CA THR A 86 0.14 16.59 2.76
C THR A 86 -1.19 16.12 2.21
N SER A 87 -1.28 14.81 1.96
CA SER A 87 -2.53 14.18 1.59
C SER A 87 -3.57 14.29 2.71
N PRO A 88 -4.87 14.44 2.38
CA PRO A 88 -5.91 14.40 3.39
C PRO A 88 -5.91 13.04 4.08
N ALA A 89 -6.05 13.04 5.41
CA ALA A 89 -6.11 11.80 6.19
C ALA A 89 -7.33 10.95 5.81
N VAL A 90 -7.20 9.63 5.92
CA VAL A 90 -8.30 8.66 5.76
C VAL A 90 -8.61 8.13 7.15
N ASN A 91 -9.62 8.69 7.82
CA ASN A 91 -10.03 8.32 9.18
C ASN A 91 -8.85 8.24 10.17
N PRO A 92 -8.20 9.39 10.46
CA PRO A 92 -7.02 9.40 11.32
C PRO A 92 -7.37 8.87 12.72
N LEU A 93 -6.55 7.93 13.19
CA LEU A 93 -6.47 7.57 14.59
C LEU A 93 -5.26 8.28 15.19
N GLU A 94 -5.38 8.74 16.43
CA GLU A 94 -4.23 9.28 17.16
C GLU A 94 -3.18 8.17 17.33
N PRO A 95 -1.90 8.40 16.96
CA PRO A 95 -0.85 7.42 17.16
C PRO A 95 -0.62 7.16 18.66
N GLU A 96 -0.78 5.92 19.07
CA GLU A 96 -0.49 5.46 20.43
C GLU A 96 0.58 4.36 20.40
N LEU A 97 1.36 4.25 21.48
CA LEU A 97 2.32 3.16 21.60
C LEU A 97 1.58 1.82 21.64
N PRO A 98 1.95 0.85 20.78
CA PRO A 98 1.23 -0.40 20.71
C PRO A 98 1.49 -1.23 21.97
N ASN A 99 0.44 -1.77 22.57
CA ASN A 99 0.55 -2.69 23.69
C ASN A 99 0.61 -4.12 23.14
N ILE A 100 1.83 -4.66 23.05
CA ILE A 100 2.10 -5.95 22.42
C ILE A 100 2.66 -6.94 23.46
N ALA A 101 2.10 -8.15 23.47
CA ALA A 101 2.64 -9.28 24.21
C ALA A 101 3.20 -10.33 23.23
N MET A 102 4.49 -10.63 23.34
CA MET A 102 5.14 -11.63 22.48
C MET A 102 4.75 -13.05 22.89
N LEU A 103 4.39 -13.87 21.91
CA LEU A 103 4.24 -15.30 22.10
C LEU A 103 5.61 -15.99 22.04
N ARG A 104 5.80 -17.02 22.85
CA ARG A 104 6.96 -17.91 22.76
C ARG A 104 6.93 -18.66 21.44
N LEU A 105 8.12 -18.93 20.91
CA LEU A 105 8.32 -19.69 19.68
C LEU A 105 7.57 -21.03 19.75
N MET A 106 6.71 -21.26 18.76
CA MET A 106 5.99 -22.52 18.59
C MET A 106 6.75 -23.37 17.57
N LEU A 107 7.10 -24.61 17.94
CA LEU A 107 7.73 -25.59 17.02
C LEU A 107 6.69 -26.22 16.07
N ALA A 108 5.83 -25.38 15.51
CA ALA A 108 4.81 -25.72 14.54
C ALA A 108 5.03 -24.88 13.27
N SER A 109 4.52 -25.34 12.13
CA SER A 109 4.58 -24.59 10.88
C SER A 109 3.18 -24.23 10.40
N ASP A 110 2.97 -22.96 10.09
CA ASP A 110 1.76 -22.44 9.46
C ASP A 110 1.66 -22.74 7.95
N ASN A 111 2.58 -23.50 7.37
CA ASN A 111 2.60 -23.85 5.94
C ASN A 111 1.70 -25.05 5.57
N SER A 112 0.92 -25.57 6.51
CA SER A 112 -0.05 -26.64 6.26
C SER A 112 -1.29 -26.49 7.16
N ALA A 113 -2.42 -27.05 6.75
CA ALA A 113 -3.63 -27.05 7.57
C ALA A 113 -3.41 -27.73 8.94
N ALA A 114 -2.68 -28.85 8.97
CA ALA A 114 -2.35 -29.55 10.22
C ALA A 114 -1.48 -28.67 11.14
N GLY A 115 -0.43 -28.07 10.59
CA GLY A 115 0.47 -27.23 11.36
C GLY A 115 -0.14 -25.91 11.80
N VAL A 116 -1.08 -25.32 11.05
CA VAL A 116 -1.93 -24.22 11.56
C VAL A 116 -2.71 -24.66 12.80
N GLY A 117 -3.27 -25.86 12.81
CA GLY A 117 -3.93 -26.41 14.00
C GLY A 117 -3.00 -26.54 15.22
N GLU A 118 -1.74 -26.91 15.00
CA GLU A 118 -0.71 -26.96 16.05
C GLU A 118 -0.33 -25.55 16.54
N VAL A 119 -0.23 -24.56 15.65
CA VAL A 119 -0.03 -23.15 16.01
C VAL A 119 -1.14 -22.67 16.93
N PHE A 120 -2.41 -22.92 16.59
CA PHE A 120 -3.54 -22.53 17.45
C PHE A 120 -3.53 -23.24 18.80
N THR A 121 -3.11 -24.52 18.84
CA THR A 121 -2.92 -25.23 20.10
C THR A 121 -1.86 -24.54 20.96
N GLY A 122 -0.75 -24.12 20.35
CA GLY A 122 0.30 -23.35 21.02
C GLY A 122 -0.17 -21.98 21.50
N ILE A 123 -1.01 -21.28 20.74
CA ILE A 123 -1.60 -20.00 21.15
C ILE A 123 -2.48 -20.19 22.39
N ILE A 124 -3.36 -21.19 22.39
CA ILE A 124 -4.26 -21.45 23.53
C ILE A 124 -3.44 -21.75 24.79
N GLN A 125 -2.43 -22.63 24.69
CA GLN A 125 -1.54 -22.98 25.81
C GLN A 125 -0.80 -21.77 26.39
N GLN A 126 -0.48 -20.79 25.54
CA GLN A 126 0.26 -19.59 25.95
C GLN A 126 -0.65 -18.43 26.39
N SER A 127 -1.93 -18.46 26.04
CA SER A 127 -2.89 -17.40 26.35
C SER A 127 -3.28 -17.33 27.83
N GLY A 128 -3.06 -18.41 28.58
CA GLY A 128 -3.56 -18.55 29.95
C GLY A 128 -5.07 -18.80 30.06
N LEU A 129 -5.77 -18.93 28.93
CA LEU A 129 -7.19 -19.27 28.87
C LEU A 129 -7.39 -20.79 28.89
N THR A 130 -8.48 -21.24 29.50
CA THR A 130 -8.98 -22.60 29.28
C THR A 130 -9.48 -22.76 27.85
N ASN A 131 -9.56 -24.01 27.35
CA ASN A 131 -10.14 -24.27 26.03
C ASN A 131 -11.56 -23.68 25.90
N GLU A 132 -12.40 -23.81 26.93
CA GLU A 132 -13.77 -23.28 26.91
C GLU A 132 -13.80 -21.75 26.85
N GLU A 133 -12.95 -21.07 27.62
CA GLU A 133 -12.84 -19.61 27.57
C GLU A 133 -12.31 -19.10 26.24
N PHE A 134 -11.35 -19.80 25.64
CA PHE A 134 -10.83 -19.43 24.33
C PHE A 134 -11.92 -19.55 23.26
N HIS A 135 -12.62 -20.68 23.21
CA HIS A 135 -13.63 -20.99 22.20
C HIS A 135 -14.96 -20.23 22.38
N SER A 136 -15.25 -19.75 23.59
CA SER A 136 -16.41 -18.87 23.83
C SER A 136 -16.19 -17.42 23.38
N ARG A 137 -14.95 -17.03 23.09
CA ARG A 137 -14.60 -15.65 22.70
C ARG A 137 -14.31 -15.56 21.22
N LEU A 138 -14.76 -14.46 20.60
CA LEU A 138 -14.34 -14.11 19.25
C LEU A 138 -12.84 -13.75 19.26
N GLN A 139 -12.07 -14.38 18.39
CA GLN A 139 -10.63 -14.18 18.22
C GLN A 139 -10.36 -13.62 16.82
N ILE A 140 -9.77 -12.43 16.74
CA ILE A 140 -9.29 -11.90 15.46
C ILE A 140 -7.83 -12.28 15.32
N VAL A 141 -7.49 -12.94 14.21
CA VAL A 141 -6.13 -13.40 13.96
C VAL A 141 -5.65 -12.83 12.64
N GLU A 142 -4.60 -12.02 12.71
CA GLU A 142 -3.91 -11.50 11.54
C GLU A 142 -2.90 -12.53 11.03
N GLY A 143 -2.90 -12.76 9.71
CA GLY A 143 -1.91 -13.61 9.06
C GLY A 143 -1.73 -13.23 7.60
N ASP A 144 -0.71 -13.79 6.94
CA ASP A 144 -0.65 -13.69 5.50
C ASP A 144 -1.78 -14.48 4.83
N LEU A 145 -2.06 -14.16 3.56
CA LEU A 145 -3.16 -14.76 2.80
C LEU A 145 -3.06 -16.30 2.71
N GLY A 146 -1.85 -16.85 2.64
CA GLY A 146 -1.62 -18.30 2.62
C GLY A 146 -2.07 -18.94 3.93
N SER A 147 -1.66 -18.38 5.07
CA SER A 147 -2.06 -18.85 6.39
C SER A 147 -3.57 -18.71 6.63
N CYS A 148 -4.20 -17.62 6.19
CA CYS A 148 -5.66 -17.48 6.24
C CYS A 148 -6.38 -18.55 5.40
N ASN A 149 -5.87 -18.86 4.20
CA ASN A 149 -6.46 -19.90 3.34
C ASN A 149 -6.28 -21.31 3.94
N LEU A 150 -5.13 -21.60 4.55
CA LEU A 150 -4.88 -22.87 5.22
C LEU A 150 -5.77 -23.04 6.45
N PHE A 151 -6.00 -21.95 7.19
CA PHE A 151 -6.96 -21.93 8.28
C PHE A 151 -8.38 -22.21 7.79
N GLU A 152 -8.82 -21.58 6.70
CA GLU A 152 -10.14 -21.82 6.12
C GLU A 152 -10.30 -23.28 5.64
N SER A 153 -9.25 -23.85 5.04
CA SER A 153 -9.22 -25.27 4.66
C SER A 153 -9.37 -26.17 5.88
N LEU A 154 -8.65 -25.89 6.97
CA LEU A 154 -8.76 -26.63 8.22
C LEU A 154 -10.17 -26.48 8.83
N ARG A 155 -10.78 -25.28 8.78
CA ARG A 155 -12.15 -25.06 9.28
C ARG A 155 -13.14 -25.91 8.49
N ASN A 156 -13.06 -25.90 7.16
CA ASN A 156 -13.93 -26.70 6.30
C ASN A 156 -13.78 -28.21 6.53
N GLN A 157 -12.56 -28.71 6.77
CA GLN A 157 -12.35 -30.12 7.11
C GLN A 157 -13.01 -30.53 8.44
N ARG A 158 -13.22 -29.58 9.34
CA ARG A 158 -13.84 -29.81 10.65
C ARG A 158 -15.35 -29.56 10.64
N THR A 159 -15.93 -29.07 9.55
CA THR A 159 -17.37 -28.78 9.44
C THR A 159 -18.14 -29.98 8.83
N PRO A 160 -19.20 -30.49 9.49
CA PRO A 160 -19.73 -30.07 10.77
C PRO A 160 -18.90 -30.60 11.94
N ALA A 161 -18.59 -29.73 12.90
CA ALA A 161 -17.83 -30.11 14.08
C ALA A 161 -18.73 -30.80 15.10
N ARG A 162 -18.20 -31.81 15.82
CA ARG A 162 -18.95 -32.49 16.90
C ARG A 162 -19.02 -31.67 18.18
N HIS A 163 -18.03 -30.81 18.42
CA HIS A 163 -17.91 -30.02 19.65
C HIS A 163 -17.44 -28.59 19.35
N ALA A 164 -17.85 -27.63 20.19
CA ALA A 164 -17.49 -26.22 20.05
C ALA A 164 -15.97 -25.96 20.06
N HIS A 165 -15.21 -26.73 20.83
CA HIS A 165 -13.75 -26.63 20.87
C HIS A 165 -13.04 -27.24 19.65
N THR A 166 -13.79 -27.89 18.76
CA THR A 166 -13.29 -28.39 17.47
C THR A 166 -13.77 -27.55 16.30
N SER A 167 -14.91 -26.86 16.44
CA SER A 167 -15.35 -25.83 15.51
C SER A 167 -14.53 -24.57 15.71
N MET A 168 -13.64 -24.26 14.77
CA MET A 168 -12.84 -23.02 14.80
C MET A 168 -13.67 -21.80 14.34
N ASP A 169 -14.93 -21.76 14.74
CA ASP A 169 -15.93 -20.77 14.32
C ASP A 169 -15.78 -19.47 15.11
N ASN A 170 -15.13 -19.55 16.27
CA ASN A 170 -14.85 -18.40 17.11
C ASN A 170 -13.65 -17.57 16.63
N ILE A 171 -12.95 -17.99 15.58
CA ILE A 171 -11.77 -17.30 15.04
C ILE A 171 -12.13 -16.65 13.71
N LEU A 172 -11.86 -15.35 13.58
CA LEU A 172 -11.93 -14.58 12.34
C LEU A 172 -10.51 -14.31 11.83
N PRO A 173 -10.02 -15.07 10.83
CA PRO A 173 -8.75 -14.75 10.20
C PRO A 173 -8.90 -13.52 9.30
N ILE A 174 -8.00 -12.54 9.44
CA ILE A 174 -7.92 -11.36 8.58
C ILE A 174 -6.57 -11.30 7.88
N PRO A 175 -6.51 -10.96 6.57
CA PRO A 175 -5.25 -10.72 5.89
C PRO A 175 -4.52 -9.54 6.53
N GLY A 176 -3.24 -9.74 6.83
CA GLY A 176 -2.44 -8.68 7.42
C GLY A 176 -2.23 -7.49 6.51
N ALA A 177 -2.27 -6.29 7.09
CA ALA A 177 -2.23 -5.04 6.33
C ALA A 177 -0.92 -4.92 5.55
N ALA A 178 0.21 -5.26 6.19
CA ALA A 178 1.54 -5.24 5.56
C ALA A 178 1.62 -6.24 4.40
N HIS A 179 1.17 -7.48 4.59
CA HIS A 179 1.18 -8.49 3.54
C HIS A 179 0.26 -8.13 2.36
N THR A 180 -0.88 -7.50 2.65
CA THR A 180 -1.80 -6.99 1.62
C THR A 180 -1.13 -5.91 0.79
N LEU A 181 -0.51 -4.92 1.45
CA LEU A 181 0.27 -3.87 0.78
C LEU A 181 1.39 -4.47 -0.08
N TRP A 182 2.13 -5.43 0.46
CA TRP A 182 3.24 -6.09 -0.22
C TRP A 182 2.79 -6.86 -1.47
N ASN A 183 1.70 -7.62 -1.38
CA ASN A 183 1.16 -8.35 -2.52
C ASN A 183 0.65 -7.40 -3.61
N LEU A 184 -0.03 -6.31 -3.22
CA LEU A 184 -0.50 -5.28 -4.16
C LEU A 184 0.67 -4.59 -4.86
N ALA A 185 1.65 -4.13 -4.08
CA ALA A 185 2.85 -3.48 -4.59
C ALA A 185 3.61 -4.39 -5.56
N GLN A 186 3.78 -5.67 -5.22
CA GLN A 186 4.40 -6.65 -6.11
C GLN A 186 3.61 -6.84 -7.41
N ALA A 187 2.29 -6.98 -7.34
CA ALA A 187 1.46 -7.16 -8.52
C ALA A 187 1.59 -5.97 -9.48
N ILE A 188 1.52 -4.74 -8.95
CA ILE A 188 1.72 -3.51 -9.73
C ILE A 188 3.12 -3.51 -10.35
N TYR A 189 4.15 -3.70 -9.52
CA TYR A 189 5.53 -3.59 -9.97
C TYR A 189 5.90 -4.61 -11.05
N LEU A 190 5.38 -5.85 -10.94
CA LEU A 190 5.58 -6.88 -11.96
C LEU A 190 4.79 -6.61 -13.24
N ALA A 191 3.55 -6.12 -13.12
CA ALA A 191 2.72 -5.78 -14.27
C ALA A 191 3.34 -4.67 -15.13
N TYR A 192 4.02 -3.71 -14.48
CA TYR A 192 4.63 -2.56 -15.13
C TYR A 192 6.16 -2.60 -15.15
N TRP A 193 6.76 -3.78 -14.91
CA TRP A 193 8.22 -3.93 -14.92
C TRP A 193 8.83 -3.52 -16.26
N GLY A 194 8.20 -3.94 -17.37
CA GLY A 194 8.69 -3.75 -18.73
C GLY A 194 9.49 -4.95 -19.27
N ASP A 195 10.04 -4.78 -20.47
CA ASP A 195 10.95 -5.74 -21.11
C ASP A 195 12.34 -5.12 -21.35
N GLU A 196 13.31 -5.58 -20.56
CA GLU A 196 14.71 -5.13 -20.58
C GLU A 196 15.42 -5.39 -21.92
N LYS A 197 14.93 -6.34 -22.73
CA LYS A 197 15.52 -6.66 -24.04
C LYS A 197 15.08 -5.69 -25.13
N HIS A 198 14.01 -4.93 -24.89
CA HIS A 198 13.49 -3.96 -25.83
C HIS A 198 14.00 -2.56 -25.48
N SER A 199 14.90 -2.01 -26.29
CA SER A 199 15.52 -0.69 -26.06
C SER A 199 14.53 0.48 -26.04
N ARG A 200 13.33 0.29 -26.60
CA ARG A 200 12.23 1.27 -26.59
C ARG A 200 11.25 1.07 -25.44
N ASP A 201 11.39 0.01 -24.65
CA ASP A 201 10.53 -0.22 -23.50
C ASP A 201 10.73 0.88 -22.44
N THR A 202 9.65 1.19 -21.74
CA THR A 202 9.54 2.33 -20.82
C THR A 202 9.06 1.89 -19.44
N GLY A 203 9.18 0.59 -19.12
CA GLY A 203 8.75 0.05 -17.84
C GLY A 203 9.64 0.49 -16.67
N ALA A 204 9.26 0.04 -15.48
CA ALA A 204 9.95 0.35 -14.22
C ALA A 204 11.47 0.14 -14.30
N TRP A 205 11.93 -0.93 -14.98
CA TRP A 205 13.36 -1.26 -15.10
C TRP A 205 14.19 -0.08 -15.63
N ARG A 206 13.65 0.67 -16.59
CA ARG A 206 14.35 1.79 -17.24
C ARG A 206 14.44 3.00 -16.33
N SER A 207 13.39 3.23 -15.54
CA SER A 207 13.37 4.30 -14.54
C SER A 207 14.44 4.06 -13.48
N LEU A 208 14.50 2.84 -12.95
CA LEU A 208 15.53 2.45 -11.96
C LEU A 208 16.94 2.56 -12.52
N HIS A 209 17.16 2.06 -13.75
CA HIS A 209 18.45 2.15 -14.41
C HIS A 209 18.94 3.60 -14.51
N ALA A 210 18.05 4.53 -14.89
CA ALA A 210 18.41 5.93 -15.04
C ALA A 210 18.59 6.65 -13.69
N LEU A 211 17.94 6.17 -12.63
CA LEU A 211 18.20 6.61 -11.24
C LEU A 211 19.49 6.00 -10.64
N GLY A 212 20.21 5.14 -11.39
CA GLY A 212 21.42 4.47 -10.90
C GLY A 212 21.13 3.34 -9.91
N ILE A 213 19.90 2.83 -9.87
CA ILE A 213 19.49 1.70 -9.03
C ILE A 213 19.71 0.40 -9.80
N ALA A 214 20.19 -0.63 -9.11
CA ALA A 214 20.39 -1.95 -9.72
C ALA A 214 19.08 -2.52 -10.27
N VAL A 215 19.08 -2.84 -11.56
CA VAL A 215 17.92 -3.36 -12.29
C VAL A 215 17.78 -4.85 -12.04
N ASN A 216 17.25 -5.20 -10.88
CA ASN A 216 16.92 -6.58 -10.54
C ASN A 216 15.40 -6.71 -10.50
N LYS A 217 14.83 -7.46 -11.45
CA LYS A 217 13.41 -7.78 -11.41
C LYS A 217 13.12 -8.53 -10.10
N PRO A 218 12.24 -8.04 -9.22
CA PRO A 218 11.97 -8.70 -7.95
C PRO A 218 11.12 -9.93 -8.21
N VAL A 219 11.81 -11.04 -8.48
CA VAL A 219 11.20 -12.36 -8.69
C VAL A 219 10.93 -13.07 -7.36
N THR A 220 11.49 -12.59 -6.24
CA THR A 220 11.31 -13.20 -4.91
C THR A 220 10.85 -12.18 -3.87
N LYS A 221 9.97 -12.63 -2.97
CA LYS A 221 9.38 -11.88 -1.84
C LYS A 221 10.38 -11.61 -0.69
N LYS A 222 11.65 -11.37 -1.00
CA LYS A 222 12.71 -11.30 0.04
C LYS A 222 12.95 -9.90 0.59
N ASP A 223 12.60 -8.85 -0.15
CA ASP A 223 12.84 -7.47 0.28
C ASP A 223 11.70 -6.53 -0.14
N PHE A 224 10.63 -6.54 0.67
CA PHE A 224 9.45 -5.72 0.42
C PHE A 224 9.70 -4.23 0.63
N ASN A 225 10.58 -3.87 1.56
CA ASN A 225 10.92 -2.46 1.83
C ASN A 225 11.65 -1.85 0.63
N LEU A 226 12.60 -2.58 0.05
CA LEU A 226 13.29 -2.13 -1.16
C LEU A 226 12.32 -1.96 -2.34
N MET A 227 11.39 -2.92 -2.53
CA MET A 227 10.38 -2.83 -3.57
C MET A 227 9.45 -1.61 -3.39
N LEU A 228 8.98 -1.34 -2.17
CA LEU A 228 8.15 -0.17 -1.88
C LEU A 228 8.91 1.13 -2.15
N SER A 229 10.16 1.23 -1.70
CA SER A 229 11.03 2.37 -1.96
C SER A 229 11.23 2.61 -3.46
N HIS A 230 11.42 1.56 -4.25
CA HIS A 230 11.51 1.67 -5.71
C HIS A 230 10.23 2.20 -6.35
N ILE A 231 9.06 1.70 -5.93
CA ILE A 231 7.76 2.18 -6.43
C ILE A 231 7.58 3.67 -6.12
N GLU A 232 7.90 4.09 -4.90
CA GLU A 232 7.82 5.51 -4.49
C GLU A 232 8.73 6.41 -5.32
N ARG A 233 9.97 5.99 -5.57
CA ARG A 233 10.92 6.74 -6.41
C ARG A 233 10.45 6.86 -7.85
N ILE A 234 9.97 5.76 -8.43
CA ILE A 234 9.44 5.76 -9.80
C ILE A 234 8.22 6.68 -9.87
N HIS A 235 7.31 6.60 -8.89
CA HIS A 235 6.14 7.46 -8.81
C HIS A 235 6.53 8.93 -8.75
N ASN A 236 7.40 9.32 -7.83
CA ASN A 236 7.82 10.70 -7.66
C ASN A 236 8.51 11.25 -8.93
N ALA A 237 9.43 10.48 -9.52
CA ALA A 237 10.06 10.87 -10.78
C ALA A 237 9.05 11.01 -11.94
N THR A 238 8.01 10.18 -11.96
CA THR A 238 6.94 10.25 -12.95
C THR A 238 6.10 11.50 -12.77
N ILE A 239 5.72 11.85 -11.54
CA ILE A 239 5.02 13.11 -11.23
C ILE A 239 5.83 14.30 -11.75
N ILE A 240 7.13 14.35 -11.46
CA ILE A 240 8.00 15.46 -11.86
C ILE A 240 8.04 15.59 -13.38
N TYR A 241 8.15 14.47 -14.10
CA TYR A 241 8.08 14.47 -15.56
C TYR A 241 6.74 14.98 -16.08
N CYS A 242 5.61 14.55 -15.50
CA CYS A 242 4.29 15.06 -15.87
C CYS A 242 4.19 16.58 -15.68
N VAL A 243 4.72 17.11 -14.58
CA VAL A 243 4.78 18.56 -14.32
C VAL A 243 5.59 19.28 -15.40
N LEU A 244 6.76 18.76 -15.77
CA LEU A 244 7.60 19.38 -16.79
C LEU A 244 6.99 19.31 -18.19
N ILE A 245 6.22 18.26 -18.50
CA ILE A 245 5.45 18.21 -19.75
C ILE A 245 4.36 19.28 -19.79
N VAL A 246 3.75 19.64 -18.65
CA VAL A 246 2.80 20.77 -18.60
C VAL A 246 3.53 22.11 -18.79
N LEU A 247 4.80 22.19 -18.40
CA LEU A 247 5.66 23.36 -18.60
C LEU A 247 6.34 23.40 -19.97
N ASP A 248 6.08 22.43 -20.86
CA ASP A 248 6.69 22.28 -22.19
C ASP A 248 8.22 22.02 -22.16
N GLU A 249 8.69 21.32 -21.13
CA GLU A 249 10.12 21.10 -20.85
C GLU A 249 10.43 19.63 -20.52
N GLY A 250 9.59 18.70 -20.99
CA GLY A 250 9.73 17.27 -20.66
C GLY A 250 11.07 16.62 -21.10
N HIS A 251 11.86 17.31 -21.92
CA HIS A 251 13.18 16.88 -22.37
C HIS A 251 14.34 17.53 -21.62
N GLU A 252 14.08 18.58 -20.83
CA GLU A 252 15.09 19.37 -20.16
C GLU A 252 15.64 18.68 -18.91
N ALA A 253 16.87 19.07 -18.56
CA ALA A 253 17.49 18.65 -17.31
C ALA A 253 16.84 19.42 -16.14
N ILE A 254 16.68 18.77 -14.98
CA ILE A 254 16.26 19.49 -13.79
C ILE A 254 17.41 20.36 -13.29
N GLU A 255 17.19 21.66 -13.26
CA GLU A 255 18.15 22.61 -12.72
C GLU A 255 18.14 22.56 -11.18
N PRO A 256 19.31 22.71 -10.52
CA PRO A 256 19.37 22.79 -9.06
C PRO A 256 18.61 24.00 -8.48
N LYS A 257 18.35 25.03 -9.29
CA LYS A 257 17.70 26.26 -8.85
C LYS A 257 16.20 26.21 -9.16
N LEU A 258 15.40 26.24 -8.09
CA LEU A 258 13.95 26.30 -8.19
C LEU A 258 13.47 27.62 -8.80
N ARG A 259 12.43 27.53 -9.64
CA ARG A 259 11.82 28.69 -10.29
C ARG A 259 11.03 29.52 -9.30
N GLN A 260 11.03 30.83 -9.50
CA GLN A 260 10.21 31.73 -8.70
C GLN A 260 8.83 31.85 -9.34
N MET A 261 7.78 31.39 -8.64
CA MET A 261 6.40 31.41 -9.13
C MET A 261 5.46 31.92 -8.05
N THR A 262 4.42 32.68 -8.40
CA THR A 262 3.34 33.05 -7.46
C THR A 262 2.60 31.81 -6.98
N SER A 263 2.05 31.80 -5.75
CA SER A 263 1.31 30.64 -5.23
C SER A 263 0.12 30.25 -6.13
N GLN A 264 -0.55 31.22 -6.76
CA GLN A 264 -1.63 30.98 -7.73
C GLN A 264 -1.19 30.16 -8.94
N LYS A 265 -0.03 30.49 -9.51
CA LYS A 265 0.54 29.76 -10.67
C LYS A 265 0.94 28.34 -10.29
N ILE A 266 1.44 28.14 -9.07
CA ILE A 266 1.77 26.80 -8.56
C ILE A 266 0.50 25.96 -8.41
N CYS A 267 -0.56 26.50 -7.80
CA CYS A 267 -1.86 25.80 -7.73
C CYS A 267 -2.38 25.44 -9.12
N LYS A 268 -2.32 26.40 -10.06
CA LYS A 268 -2.74 26.17 -11.44
C LYS A 268 -1.92 25.05 -12.11
N LEU A 269 -0.61 25.04 -11.92
CA LEU A 269 0.25 23.98 -12.46
C LEU A 269 -0.14 22.59 -11.92
N VAL A 270 -0.44 22.49 -10.62
CA VAL A 270 -0.91 21.25 -9.99
C VAL A 270 -2.25 20.80 -10.59
N ASP A 271 -3.21 21.71 -10.72
CA ASP A 271 -4.53 21.42 -11.29
C ASP A 271 -4.45 21.02 -12.77
N ASP A 272 -3.64 21.74 -13.57
CA ASP A 272 -3.43 21.46 -14.99
C ASP A 272 -2.72 20.09 -15.16
N THR A 273 -1.74 19.77 -14.31
CA THR A 273 -1.06 18.46 -14.29
C THR A 273 -2.02 17.33 -13.93
N TYR A 274 -2.81 17.49 -12.86
CA TYR A 274 -3.83 16.53 -12.47
C TYR A 274 -4.85 16.30 -13.60
N THR A 275 -5.34 17.39 -14.19
CA THR A 275 -6.35 17.33 -15.25
C THR A 275 -5.84 16.57 -16.47
N LYS A 276 -4.58 16.83 -16.87
CA LYS A 276 -3.95 16.24 -18.05
C LYS A 276 -3.61 14.75 -17.87
N PHE A 277 -3.20 14.31 -16.67
CA PHE A 277 -2.63 12.96 -16.49
C PHE A 277 -3.37 12.06 -15.49
N CYS A 278 -4.08 12.63 -14.53
CA CYS A 278 -4.64 11.88 -13.39
C CYS A 278 -6.18 11.85 -13.38
N SER A 279 -6.82 12.72 -14.15
CA SER A 279 -8.29 12.82 -14.16
C SER A 279 -8.97 11.64 -14.85
N GLY A 280 -10.24 11.41 -14.52
CA GLY A 280 -11.05 10.41 -15.22
C GLY A 280 -11.20 10.70 -16.71
N ALA A 281 -11.09 11.96 -17.14
CA ALA A 281 -11.09 12.35 -18.54
C ALA A 281 -9.77 12.00 -19.24
N ALA A 282 -8.63 12.22 -18.58
CA ALA A 282 -7.31 11.82 -19.07
C ALA A 282 -7.26 10.31 -19.36
N ARG A 283 -7.86 9.49 -18.50
CA ARG A 283 -7.97 8.03 -18.70
C ARG A 283 -8.71 7.63 -19.98
N ARG A 284 -9.65 8.45 -20.44
CA ARG A 284 -10.46 8.20 -21.64
C ARG A 284 -9.89 8.88 -22.88
N SER A 285 -8.80 9.62 -22.76
CA SER A 285 -8.18 10.30 -23.90
C SER A 285 -7.48 9.28 -24.80
N LYS A 286 -7.36 9.62 -26.08
CA LYS A 286 -6.65 8.78 -27.06
C LYS A 286 -5.18 8.58 -26.69
N GLU A 287 -4.57 9.56 -26.02
CA GLU A 287 -3.18 9.52 -25.55
C GLU A 287 -2.96 8.39 -24.52
N CYS A 288 -3.98 8.00 -23.76
CA CYS A 288 -3.92 6.87 -22.83
C CYS A 288 -3.98 5.50 -23.56
N HIS A 289 -4.59 5.44 -24.75
CA HIS A 289 -4.91 4.20 -25.44
C HIS A 289 -3.85 3.73 -26.46
N GLU A 290 -2.93 4.59 -26.89
CA GLU A 290 -1.96 4.28 -27.95
C GLU A 290 -0.88 3.25 -27.60
N GLY A 291 -0.91 2.58 -26.43
CA GLY A 291 0.07 1.56 -26.03
C GLY A 291 -0.36 0.52 -25.03
N ARG A 292 -1.66 0.32 -24.90
CA ARG A 292 -2.19 -0.69 -24.00
C ARG A 292 -1.81 -2.08 -24.53
N ARG A 293 -1.07 -2.89 -23.74
CA ARG A 293 -0.93 -4.32 -24.04
C ARG A 293 -2.32 -4.98 -23.86
N PRO A 294 -2.77 -5.86 -24.77
CA PRO A 294 -4.03 -6.58 -24.58
C PRO A 294 -3.97 -7.44 -23.31
N GLY A 295 -4.97 -7.31 -22.41
CA GLY A 295 -5.15 -8.22 -21.26
C GLY A 295 -4.73 -7.70 -19.88
N THR A 296 -4.29 -6.45 -19.72
CA THR A 296 -4.06 -5.86 -18.38
C THR A 296 -5.37 -5.34 -17.78
N ALA A 297 -5.76 -5.87 -16.61
CA ALA A 297 -6.92 -5.40 -15.87
C ALA A 297 -6.73 -3.95 -15.37
N ASP A 298 -7.82 -3.17 -15.37
CA ASP A 298 -7.86 -1.76 -14.93
C ASP A 298 -7.72 -1.63 -13.40
N VAL A 299 -6.59 -2.02 -12.82
CA VAL A 299 -6.29 -1.74 -11.41
C VAL A 299 -5.73 -0.32 -11.30
N HIS A 300 -6.53 0.57 -10.70
CA HIS A 300 -6.16 1.96 -10.45
C HIS A 300 -5.00 2.06 -9.47
N VAL A 301 -3.83 2.40 -9.98
CA VAL A 301 -2.83 3.18 -9.25
C VAL A 301 -2.42 4.31 -10.18
N ALA A 302 -2.89 5.52 -9.88
CA ALA A 302 -2.74 6.74 -10.70
C ALA A 302 -1.27 7.20 -10.90
N ALA A 303 -0.32 6.40 -10.44
CA ALA A 303 1.11 6.55 -10.60
C ALA A 303 1.70 5.61 -11.67
N VAL A 304 1.14 4.41 -11.78
CA VAL A 304 1.75 3.29 -12.53
C VAL A 304 0.87 2.84 -13.71
N GLY A 305 -0.37 3.30 -13.80
CA GLY A 305 -1.30 2.92 -14.87
C GLY A 305 -1.29 3.79 -16.14
N CYS A 306 -0.52 4.89 -16.18
CA CYS A 306 -0.55 5.86 -17.29
C CYS A 306 0.57 5.66 -18.33
N TYR A 307 1.02 4.43 -18.59
CA TYR A 307 2.06 4.16 -19.60
C TYR A 307 1.46 3.90 -20.99
N GLY A 308 1.30 4.97 -21.77
CA GLY A 308 1.25 4.90 -23.23
C GLY A 308 2.68 4.91 -23.83
N PRO A 309 2.90 4.41 -25.06
CA PRO A 309 4.21 4.28 -25.68
C PRO A 309 4.52 5.62 -26.34
N GLY A 310 5.20 6.49 -25.61
CA GLY A 310 5.55 7.83 -26.09
C GLY A 310 5.87 8.80 -24.97
N ASN A 311 5.31 8.58 -23.77
CA ASN A 311 5.54 9.42 -22.60
C ASN A 311 6.47 8.74 -21.60
N SER A 312 7.66 8.34 -22.04
CA SER A 312 8.69 7.85 -21.13
C SER A 312 9.36 9.03 -20.44
N THR A 313 9.49 8.95 -19.11
CA THR A 313 10.37 9.80 -18.31
C THR A 313 11.73 9.92 -18.98
N SER A 314 12.14 11.13 -19.36
CA SER A 314 13.41 11.34 -20.08
C SER A 314 14.59 10.75 -19.30
N PRO A 315 15.46 9.92 -19.90
CA PRO A 315 16.67 9.42 -19.22
C PRO A 315 17.58 10.55 -18.72
N THR A 316 17.54 11.71 -19.36
CA THR A 316 18.25 12.92 -18.94
C THR A 316 17.70 13.45 -17.61
N LEU A 317 16.37 13.54 -17.50
CA LEU A 317 15.68 13.96 -16.28
C LEU A 317 15.99 13.04 -15.10
N LEU A 318 15.83 11.74 -15.28
CA LEU A 318 16.07 10.76 -14.20
C LEU A 318 17.52 10.81 -13.69
N LYS A 319 18.48 10.97 -14.60
CA LYS A 319 19.89 11.14 -14.24
C LYS A 319 20.16 12.46 -13.53
N THR A 320 19.41 13.52 -13.82
CA THR A 320 19.54 14.79 -13.08
C THR A 320 18.88 14.72 -11.71
N LEU A 321 17.71 14.09 -11.60
CA LEU A 321 17.03 13.84 -10.32
C LEU A 321 17.95 13.11 -9.33
N ALA A 322 18.59 12.01 -9.75
CA ALA A 322 19.52 11.28 -8.90
C ALA A 322 20.76 12.09 -8.45
N LYS A 323 21.10 13.18 -9.16
CA LYS A 323 22.19 14.09 -8.77
C LYS A 323 21.72 15.19 -7.84
N VAL A 324 20.53 15.73 -8.06
CA VAL A 324 19.94 16.82 -7.27
C VAL A 324 19.44 16.31 -5.93
N ASP A 325 18.97 15.06 -5.87
CA ASP A 325 18.50 14.41 -4.66
C ASP A 325 19.09 13.00 -4.51
N PRO A 326 20.13 12.85 -3.68
CA PRO A 326 20.76 11.57 -3.40
C PRO A 326 19.79 10.54 -2.80
N SER A 327 18.65 10.95 -2.23
CA SER A 327 17.63 10.04 -1.71
C SER A 327 16.92 9.23 -2.80
N PHE A 328 17.08 9.59 -4.08
CA PHE A 328 16.68 8.78 -5.24
C PHE A 328 17.74 7.74 -5.64
N GLY A 329 19.00 7.91 -5.25
CA GLY A 329 20.11 7.00 -5.58
C GLY A 329 20.08 5.69 -4.79
N GLY A 330 20.91 4.71 -5.18
CA GLY A 330 20.87 3.30 -4.71
C GLY A 330 21.04 3.00 -3.21
N GLY A 331 21.02 3.99 -2.32
CA GLY A 331 20.91 3.77 -0.87
C GLY A 331 19.45 3.50 -0.45
N ILE A 332 19.23 2.66 0.55
CA ILE A 332 17.92 2.51 1.18
C ILE A 332 17.65 3.80 1.96
N ALA A 333 16.77 4.67 1.46
CA ALA A 333 16.20 5.70 2.32
C ALA A 333 15.34 4.97 3.36
N PRO A 334 15.52 5.23 4.67
CA PRO A 334 14.60 4.66 5.66
C PRO A 334 13.18 5.10 5.29
N LEU A 335 12.23 4.18 5.36
CA LEU A 335 10.82 4.52 5.43
C LEU A 335 10.64 5.35 6.70
N THR A 336 10.82 6.66 6.60
CA THR A 336 10.57 7.58 7.71
C THR A 336 9.06 7.73 7.81
N CYS A 337 8.43 6.95 8.69
CA CYS A 337 7.32 7.52 9.44
C CYS A 337 7.90 8.80 10.08
N LYS A 338 7.49 9.97 9.59
CA LYS A 338 7.74 11.24 10.28
C LYS A 338 6.94 11.27 11.58
N SER A 339 7.27 10.39 12.51
CA SER A 339 7.05 10.56 13.93
C SER A 339 8.44 10.77 14.52
N GLY A 340 8.77 12.03 14.82
CA GLY A 340 10.00 12.33 15.53
C GLY A 340 10.02 11.56 16.85
N ASN A 341 11.04 10.73 17.03
CA ASN A 341 11.77 10.55 18.28
C ASN A 341 12.92 9.59 18.00
N GLU A 342 14.14 10.11 18.07
CA GLU A 342 15.37 9.34 18.14
C GLU A 342 15.33 8.48 19.41
N TYR A 343 15.50 7.17 19.28
CA TYR A 343 15.79 6.30 20.41
C TYR A 343 17.27 5.94 20.39
N THR A 344 18.02 6.52 21.32
CA THR A 344 19.30 5.99 21.77
C THR A 344 19.03 4.74 22.61
N VAL A 345 19.66 3.63 22.24
CA VAL A 345 19.66 2.37 23.00
C VAL A 345 20.89 2.40 23.92
N ASP A 346 20.65 2.39 25.23
CA ASP A 346 21.62 1.88 26.21
C ASP A 346 21.35 0.39 26.48
#